data_AF-A0AAE0RTL6-F1
#
_entry.id   AF-A0AAE0RTL6-F1
#
_cell.length_a   1.000
_cell.length_b   1.000
_cell.length_c   1.000
_cell.angle_alpha   90.00
_cell.angle_beta   90.00
_cell.angle_gamma   90.00
#
_symmetry.space_group_name_H-M   'P 1'
#
loop_
_entity.id
_entity.type
_entity.pdbx_description
1 polymer ?
#
loop_
_entity_poly.entity_id
_entity_poly.type
_entity_poly.pdbx_seq_one_letter_code
_entity_poly.pdbx_strand_id
1 'polypeptide(L)'
;MGQILSNIGLEHLVSVFRENMVGPQEVENLGNEEFQLLGVSAVGDRVRLKQACRNHIRGTGACSEEKSFSNYKVGDKKQGRGHRNVTLKN
;
A
#
# COMPACT_ATOMS: atom_id res chain seq x y z
N MET A 1 -1.30 -2.83 -16.04
CA MET A 1 -1.62 -3.62 -14.84
C MET A 1 -0.48 -4.55 -14.41
N GLY A 2 0.08 -5.38 -15.31
CA GLY A 2 1.13 -6.35 -14.90
C GLY A 2 2.39 -5.74 -14.27
N GLN A 3 2.89 -4.63 -14.79
CA GLN A 3 4.03 -3.91 -14.18
C GLN A 3 3.73 -3.38 -12.76
N ILE A 4 2.49 -2.91 -12.53
CA ILE A 4 2.06 -2.38 -11.22
C ILE A 4 2.07 -3.51 -10.19
N LEU A 5 1.49 -4.66 -10.56
CA LEU A 5 1.43 -5.85 -9.71
C LEU A 5 2.82 -6.42 -9.43
N SER A 6 3.70 -6.47 -10.43
CA SER A 6 5.10 -6.88 -10.26
C SER A 6 5.86 -5.98 -9.28
N ASN A 7 5.71 -4.66 -9.38
CA ASN A 7 6.37 -3.70 -8.48
C ASN A 7 5.96 -3.85 -6.99
N ILE A 8 4.78 -4.40 -6.71
CA ILE A 8 4.31 -4.61 -5.33
C ILE A 8 4.46 -6.07 -4.85
N GLY A 9 4.96 -6.98 -5.70
CA GLY A 9 5.15 -8.40 -5.39
C GLY A 9 3.91 -9.28 -5.58
N LEU A 10 2.90 -8.79 -6.32
CA LEU A 10 1.65 -9.50 -6.63
C LEU A 10 1.59 -9.99 -8.08
N GLU A 11 2.74 -10.25 -8.70
CA GLU A 11 2.82 -10.72 -10.09
C GLU A 11 2.04 -12.02 -10.35
N HIS A 12 1.91 -12.88 -9.34
CA HIS A 12 1.13 -14.11 -9.45
C HIS A 12 -0.38 -13.87 -9.65
N LEU A 13 -0.87 -12.67 -9.31
CA LEU A 13 -2.27 -12.27 -9.52
C LEU A 13 -2.52 -11.63 -10.89
N VAL A 14 -1.51 -11.48 -11.74
CA VAL A 14 -1.67 -10.85 -13.07
C VAL A 14 -2.77 -11.51 -13.90
N SER A 15 -2.84 -12.84 -13.88
CA SER A 15 -3.83 -13.58 -14.64
C SER A 15 -5.24 -13.30 -14.10
N VAL A 16 -5.41 -13.33 -12.78
CA VAL A 16 -6.69 -13.04 -12.12
C VAL A 16 -7.20 -11.64 -12.47
N PHE A 17 -6.34 -10.63 -12.37
CA PHE A 17 -6.73 -9.26 -12.74
C PHE A 17 -7.05 -9.11 -14.22
N ARG A 18 -6.36 -9.85 -15.09
CA ARG A 18 -6.62 -9.84 -16.54
C ARG A 18 -7.93 -10.55 -16.88
N GLU A 19 -8.21 -11.69 -16.26
CA GLU A 19 -9.44 -12.47 -16.45
C GLU A 19 -10.67 -11.72 -15.95
N ASN A 20 -10.54 -11.00 -14.83
CA ASN A 20 -11.62 -10.16 -14.29
C ASN A 20 -11.68 -8.77 -14.95
N MET A 21 -10.86 -8.49 -15.97
CA MET A 21 -10.78 -7.21 -16.67
C MET A 21 -10.57 -6.00 -15.74
N VAL A 22 -9.88 -6.21 -14.61
CA VAL A 22 -9.66 -5.18 -13.60
C VAL A 22 -8.46 -4.33 -14.01
N GLY A 23 -8.75 -3.13 -14.48
CA GLY A 23 -7.76 -2.10 -14.78
C GLY A 23 -7.39 -1.24 -13.55
N PRO A 24 -6.35 -0.40 -13.66
CA PRO A 24 -5.94 0.50 -12.58
C PRO A 24 -7.05 1.48 -12.14
N GLN A 25 -7.95 1.87 -13.05
CA GLN A 25 -9.11 2.70 -12.70
C GLN A 25 -10.17 1.91 -11.92
N GLU A 26 -10.41 0.65 -12.29
CA GLU A 26 -11.37 -0.22 -11.58
C GLU A 26 -10.91 -0.49 -10.15
N VAL A 27 -9.60 -0.64 -9.92
CA VAL A 27 -9.01 -0.84 -8.58
C VAL A 27 -9.39 0.27 -7.58
N GLU A 28 -9.62 1.50 -8.04
CA GLU A 28 -10.10 2.59 -7.18
C GLU A 28 -11.52 2.31 -6.66
N ASN A 29 -12.38 1.79 -7.54
CA ASN A 29 -13.78 1.48 -7.31
C ASN A 29 -14.01 0.14 -6.59
N LEU A 30 -13.01 -0.74 -6.56
CA LEU A 30 -13.13 -2.02 -5.86
C LEU A 30 -13.27 -1.85 -4.34
N GLY A 31 -14.23 -2.61 -3.80
CA GLY A 31 -14.49 -2.75 -2.37
C GLY A 31 -13.70 -3.87 -1.72
N ASN A 32 -13.82 -3.99 -0.39
CA ASN A 32 -13.07 -4.98 0.40
C ASN A 32 -13.43 -6.44 0.07
N GLU A 33 -14.67 -6.69 -0.36
CA GLU A 33 -15.15 -8.01 -0.76
C GLU A 33 -14.55 -8.41 -2.11
N GLU A 34 -14.58 -7.51 -3.10
CA GLU A 34 -13.94 -7.75 -4.41
C GLU A 34 -12.44 -7.98 -4.30
N PHE A 35 -11.74 -7.27 -3.41
CA PHE A 35 -10.33 -7.56 -3.15
C PHE A 35 -10.11 -8.96 -2.58
N GLN A 36 -11.03 -9.49 -1.77
CA GLN A 36 -10.93 -10.87 -1.28
C GLN A 36 -11.16 -11.88 -2.42
N LEU A 37 -12.13 -11.61 -3.30
CA LEU A 37 -12.39 -12.47 -4.46
C LEU A 37 -11.21 -12.52 -5.43
N LEU A 38 -10.49 -11.41 -5.59
CA LEU A 38 -9.27 -11.32 -6.39
C LEU A 38 -8.02 -11.91 -5.70
N GLY A 39 -8.16 -12.45 -4.49
CA GLY A 39 -7.04 -13.04 -3.72
C GLY A 39 -6.20 -12.03 -2.92
N VAL A 40 -6.59 -10.74 -2.91
CA VAL A 40 -5.93 -9.69 -2.13
C VAL A 40 -6.58 -9.58 -0.75
N SER A 41 -6.31 -10.56 0.12
CA SER A 41 -6.87 -10.58 1.48
C SER A 41 -6.18 -9.61 2.44
N ALA A 42 -4.90 -9.31 2.22
CA ALA A 42 -4.13 -8.47 3.13
C ALA A 42 -4.45 -6.98 2.95
N VAL A 43 -4.79 -6.30 4.05
CA VAL A 43 -5.08 -4.86 4.05
C VAL A 43 -3.90 -4.04 3.52
N GLY A 44 -2.67 -4.43 3.87
CA GLY A 44 -1.46 -3.78 3.38
C GLY A 44 -1.32 -3.83 1.86
N ASP A 45 -1.62 -4.98 1.25
CA ASP A 45 -1.55 -5.15 -0.21
C ASP A 45 -2.64 -4.38 -0.93
N ARG A 46 -3.85 -4.29 -0.37
CA ARG A 46 -4.92 -3.44 -0.92
C ARG A 46 -4.51 -1.97 -0.98
N VAL A 47 -3.89 -1.46 0.10
CA VAL A 47 -3.40 -0.07 0.16
C VAL A 47 -2.29 0.17 -0.85
N ARG A 48 -1.29 -0.74 -0.91
CA ARG A 48 -0.18 -0.65 -1.86
C ARG A 48 -0.68 -0.70 -3.31
N LEU A 49 -1.65 -1.56 -3.61
CA LEU A 49 -2.24 -1.72 -4.93
C LEU A 49 -3.04 -0.46 -5.36
N LYS A 50 -3.90 0.07 -4.49
CA LYS A 50 -4.63 1.32 -4.76
C LYS A 50 -3.68 2.48 -5.00
N GLN A 51 -2.64 2.60 -4.19
CA GLN A 51 -1.65 3.68 -4.33
C GLN A 51 -0.82 3.52 -5.61
N ALA A 52 -0.38 2.31 -5.94
CA ALA A 52 0.37 2.06 -7.16
C ALA A 52 -0.49 2.30 -8.42
N CYS A 53 -1.78 1.95 -8.38
CA CYS A 53 -2.72 2.28 -9.45
C CYS A 53 -2.95 3.79 -9.57
N ARG A 54 -3.16 4.50 -8.46
CA ARG A 54 -3.26 5.96 -8.44
C ARG A 54 -2.03 6.63 -9.01
N ASN A 55 -0.84 6.19 -8.61
CA ASN A 55 0.42 6.73 -9.12
C ASN A 55 0.61 6.44 -10.60
N HIS A 56 0.14 5.29 -11.10
CA HIS A 56 0.17 4.98 -12.52
C HIS A 56 -0.79 5.87 -13.33
N ILE A 57 -2.01 6.07 -12.86
CA ILE A 57 -3.01 6.95 -13.49
C ILE A 57 -2.55 8.42 -13.48
N ARG A 58 -1.95 8.87 -12.37
CA ARG A 58 -1.40 10.22 -12.23
C ARG A 58 -0.09 10.39 -13.01
N GLY A 59 0.73 9.35 -13.11
CA GLY A 59 2.03 9.38 -13.79
C GLY A 59 1.96 9.51 -15.31
N THR A 60 0.80 9.23 -15.94
CA THR A 60 0.55 9.58 -17.34
C THR A 60 0.18 11.05 -17.55
N GLY A 61 0.17 11.85 -16.48
CA GLY A 61 -0.03 13.30 -16.50
C GLY A 61 0.65 13.98 -15.30
N ALA A 62 1.95 14.24 -15.45
CA ALA A 62 2.80 15.04 -14.57
C ALA A 62 3.41 14.34 -13.33
N CYS A 63 4.72 14.56 -13.23
CA CYS A 63 5.60 14.31 -12.11
C CYS A 63 5.08 14.86 -10.77
N SER A 64 5.70 14.33 -9.70
CA SER A 64 5.76 14.86 -8.33
C SER A 64 4.54 14.56 -7.45
N GLU A 65 4.66 13.52 -6.63
CA GLU A 65 4.83 13.75 -5.19
C GLU A 65 5.38 12.46 -4.57
N GLU A 66 6.67 12.47 -4.21
CA GLU A 66 7.13 11.68 -3.08
C GLU A 66 6.33 12.13 -1.85
N LYS A 67 5.11 11.60 -1.66
CA LYS A 67 4.57 11.53 -0.32
C LYS A 67 5.33 10.41 0.37
N SER A 68 6.47 10.82 0.90
CA SER A 68 7.16 10.22 2.03
C SER A 68 6.18 9.44 2.89
N PHE A 69 6.47 8.16 3.03
CA PHE A 69 5.87 7.31 4.03
C PHE A 69 5.89 8.03 5.38
N SER A 70 4.72 8.38 5.88
CA SER A 70 4.54 8.70 7.29
C SER A 70 3.14 8.25 7.69
N ASN A 71 3.13 7.32 8.65
CA ASN A 71 2.00 6.87 9.46
C ASN A 71 1.13 5.73 8.93
N TYR A 72 1.70 4.55 8.75
CA TYR A 72 1.11 3.37 9.39
C TYR A 72 1.65 3.29 10.82
N LYS A 73 0.94 3.91 11.77
CA LYS A 73 1.11 3.55 13.18
C LYS A 73 0.59 2.13 13.34
N VAL A 74 1.47 1.14 13.28
CA VAL A 74 1.24 -0.14 13.94
C VAL A 74 1.13 0.20 15.42
N GLY A 75 -0.09 0.11 15.94
CA GLY A 75 -0.39 0.39 17.34
C GLY A 75 0.28 -0.67 18.20
N ASP A 76 1.46 -0.34 18.72
CA ASP A 76 2.07 -1.12 19.79
C ASP A 76 1.40 -0.73 21.12
N LYS A 77 0.55 -1.64 21.58
CA LYS A 77 -0.22 -1.52 22.80
C LYS A 77 0.65 -2.08 23.93
N LYS A 78 1.21 -1.18 24.77
CA LYS A 78 1.30 -1.23 26.26
C LYS A 78 2.69 -0.93 26.86
N GLN A 79 2.67 0.12 27.68
CA GLN A 79 3.23 0.24 29.04
C GLN A 79 4.76 0.34 29.25
N GLY A 80 5.17 1.48 29.85
CA GLY A 80 5.97 1.41 31.08
C GLY A 80 7.24 2.26 31.14
N ARG A 81 7.15 3.32 31.95
CA ARG A 81 8.21 3.90 32.83
C ARG A 81 9.46 4.49 32.16
N GLY A 82 9.56 5.82 32.28
CA GLY A 82 10.70 6.61 31.82
C GLY A 82 11.96 6.43 32.66
N HIS A 83 13.08 6.93 32.13
CA HIS A 83 14.31 7.20 32.87
C HIS A 83 14.87 8.57 32.48
N ARG A 84 15.39 9.25 33.51
CA ARG A 84 15.90 10.62 33.54
C ARG A 84 17.29 10.65 32.93
N ASN A 85 17.59 11.63 32.07
CA ASN A 85 18.97 11.93 31.68
C ASN A 85 19.67 12.62 32.85
N VAL A 86 20.68 11.98 33.43
CA VAL A 86 21.70 12.62 34.27
C VAL A 86 22.94 12.85 33.42
N THR A 87 23.23 14.12 33.12
CA THR A 87 24.50 14.51 32.49
C THR A 87 25.57 14.58 33.57
N LEU A 88 26.49 13.61 33.56
CA LEU A 88 27.73 13.67 34.32
C LEU A 88 28.69 14.60 33.55
N LYS A 89 29.07 15.73 34.13
CA LYS A 89 30.10 16.62 33.59
C LYS A 89 31.35 16.42 34.45
N ASN A 90 32.37 15.89 33.81
CA ASN A 90 33.70 15.63 34.37
C ASN A 90 34.54 16.91 34.39
#